data_AF-A0A800KM21-F1
#
_entry.id   AF-A0A800KM21-F1
#
_cell.length_a   1.000
_cell.length_b   1.000
_cell.length_c   1.000
_cell.angle_alpha   90.00
_cell.angle_beta   90.00
_cell.angle_gamma   90.00
#
_symmetry.space_group_name_H-M   'P 1'
#
loop_
_entity.id
_entity.type
_entity.pdbx_description
1 polymer ?
#
loop_
_entity_poly.entity_id
_entity_poly.type
_entity_poly.pdbx_seq_one_letter_code
_entity_poly.pdbx_strand_id
1 'polypeptide(L)'
;MQRQIFPVVTLLLLVGGLGALSALPPSAQDPEPGPGYAERLDIYGIRIEATQQVPKHWIYQTALIYEHMTRAKEPHSLRSTLSTNGFRILLAGEDESLGDLPEYRDQDIPDDVGGLGGDPGEPTVAVRVGHAHTLIHELAHGIYHTVIQFKELDGSSDPEVVDAPPAKGSFTARLHTAYEAALEAGTWAGVYHEAHADEYWAEGVTLWFRCPERNFATELRAELEPGQAELLRRDPRAFLQARDPALAALVDEIFTAEDWWPTRMGLRGRDGVEFAGGDGPDGEPRGEDEARTTLDLSAPTEFVLTDIPKSGPLSSFAPKFTRYIQVFGVTVVATADLPEDKALHAARILAEWMDNDEDGEVDDRKVAAELLRGGAFLVMFATERDARRGLRTVMDRIERSGFQIGQDLYGEETFPKGPPHVNRAGRFDASLEEIWHLVSNGWVAAYPAAFDYAPGSLLTQAMDLARGGRFRSIPRAYPEEAWYHYDDRTCDYECMAAEYFYWTLTSLLGGQSYPGRAQEIAEEWECPTPELLERMDPAVHRLLTDQNFALPRVLPDGVYRGMGPR
;
A
#
# COMPACT_ATOMS: atom_id res chain seq x y z
N MET A 1 -17.67 -22.25 -3.14
CA MET A 1 -17.76 -22.08 -4.61
C MET A 1 -16.58 -21.20 -4.97
N GLN A 2 -15.60 -21.72 -5.73
CA GLN A 2 -14.26 -21.12 -5.87
C GLN A 2 -14.32 -19.67 -6.39
N ARG A 3 -13.83 -18.70 -5.62
CA ARG A 3 -13.66 -17.32 -6.08
C ARG A 3 -12.21 -16.89 -5.91
N GLN A 4 -11.66 -16.25 -6.94
CA GLN A 4 -10.36 -15.60 -6.85
C GLN A 4 -10.57 -14.26 -6.18
N ILE A 5 -10.38 -14.19 -4.86
CA ILE A 5 -10.09 -12.91 -4.23
C ILE A 5 -8.72 -12.50 -4.76
N PHE A 6 -8.67 -11.39 -5.51
CA PHE A 6 -7.39 -10.84 -5.95
C PHE A 6 -6.61 -10.44 -4.69
N PRO A 7 -5.33 -10.81 -4.55
CA PRO A 7 -4.56 -10.45 -3.37
C PRO A 7 -4.56 -8.93 -3.22
N VAL A 8 -5.16 -8.47 -2.13
CA VAL A 8 -5.19 -7.06 -1.76
C VAL A 8 -3.76 -6.69 -1.37
N VAL A 9 -3.13 -5.79 -2.11
CA VAL A 9 -1.95 -5.08 -1.59
C VAL A 9 -2.49 -3.96 -0.72
N THR A 10 -2.85 -4.28 0.53
CA THR A 10 -3.25 -3.28 1.53
C THR A 10 -2.00 -2.53 1.98
N LEU A 11 -1.80 -1.33 1.45
CA LEU A 11 -0.75 -0.43 1.93
C LEU A 11 -1.25 0.32 3.16
N LEU A 12 -0.94 -0.19 4.36
CA LEU A 12 -1.31 0.44 5.62
C LEU A 12 -0.26 1.46 6.09
N LEU A 13 -0.67 2.72 6.21
CA LEU A 13 0.02 3.73 7.01
C LEU A 13 -0.37 3.56 8.48
N LEU A 14 0.59 3.11 9.30
CA LEU A 14 0.50 3.09 10.76
C LEU A 14 0.55 4.52 11.31
N VAL A 15 -0.61 5.14 11.57
CA VAL A 15 -0.70 6.30 12.47
C VAL A 15 -0.75 5.80 13.91
N GLY A 16 0.42 5.60 14.49
CA GLY A 16 0.59 5.30 15.92
C GLY A 16 0.95 6.57 16.70
N GLY A 17 -0.01 7.12 17.46
CA GLY A 17 0.27 7.92 18.65
C GLY A 17 -0.03 9.42 18.58
N LEU A 18 -1.31 9.81 18.70
CA LEU A 18 -1.69 11.14 19.22
C LEU A 18 -2.75 10.98 20.31
N GLY A 19 -2.32 10.43 21.44
CA GLY A 19 -2.96 10.70 22.72
C GLY A 19 -2.42 12.02 23.27
N ALA A 20 -3.31 12.98 23.46
CA ALA A 20 -3.10 14.34 24.00
C ALA A 20 -2.47 15.38 23.05
N LEU A 21 -3.30 15.96 22.18
CA LEU A 21 -3.16 17.35 21.72
C LEU A 21 -4.56 17.98 21.62
N SER A 22 -5.18 18.14 22.77
CA SER A 22 -6.27 19.10 22.95
C SER A 22 -5.69 20.51 22.94
N ALA A 23 -6.09 21.31 21.94
CA ALA A 23 -5.97 22.77 21.87
C ALA A 23 -4.59 23.39 22.14
N LEU A 24 -3.79 23.58 21.09
CA LEU A 24 -2.75 24.62 21.07
C LEU A 24 -3.25 25.85 20.30
N PRO A 25 -3.00 27.08 20.79
CA PRO A 25 -3.34 28.30 20.07
C PRO A 25 -2.43 28.47 18.84
N PRO A 26 -2.83 29.23 17.82
CA PRO A 26 -2.04 29.40 16.60
C PRO A 26 -0.87 30.37 16.86
N SER A 27 0.35 29.85 17.07
CA SER A 27 1.61 30.57 16.77
C SER A 27 2.85 29.67 16.92
N ALA A 28 3.38 29.20 15.79
CA ALA A 28 4.81 29.07 15.48
C ALA A 28 4.89 28.91 13.96
N GLN A 29 5.64 29.76 13.27
CA GLN A 29 5.90 29.63 11.84
C GLN A 29 6.59 28.27 11.60
N ASP A 30 6.23 27.58 10.51
CA ASP A 30 7.00 26.41 10.06
C ASP A 30 8.49 26.80 9.94
N PRO A 31 9.43 25.95 10.38
CA PRO A 31 10.85 26.30 10.39
C PRO A 31 11.35 26.59 8.97
N GLU A 32 11.95 27.77 8.77
CA GLU A 32 12.48 28.21 7.48
C GLU A 32 13.59 27.26 6.95
N PRO A 33 13.63 26.99 5.64
CA PRO A 33 14.72 26.28 4.99
C PRO A 33 16.06 27.00 5.12
N GLY A 34 17.18 26.25 5.05
CA GLY A 34 18.52 26.80 4.98
C GLY A 34 18.78 27.58 3.68
N PRO A 35 19.81 28.45 3.64
CA PRO A 35 20.15 29.21 2.43
C PRO A 35 20.44 28.28 1.24
N GLY A 36 19.67 28.43 0.15
CA GLY A 36 19.78 27.58 -1.05
C GLY A 36 18.71 26.49 -1.16
N TYR A 37 17.86 26.33 -0.14
CA TYR A 37 16.75 25.38 -0.12
C TYR A 37 15.41 26.10 -0.17
N ALA A 38 14.43 25.47 -0.83
CA ALA A 38 13.08 25.98 -0.96
C ALA A 38 12.11 25.35 0.05
N GLU A 39 12.40 24.13 0.49
CA GLU A 39 11.54 23.39 1.42
C GLU A 39 12.34 22.68 2.50
N ARG A 40 11.71 22.51 3.66
CA ARG A 40 12.28 21.84 4.82
C ARG A 40 11.23 21.02 5.54
N LEU A 41 11.61 19.81 5.96
CA LEU A 41 10.82 18.94 6.81
C LEU A 41 11.71 18.39 7.93
N ASP A 42 11.36 18.71 9.17
CA ASP A 42 12.00 18.13 10.35
C ASP A 42 11.18 16.90 10.78
N ILE A 43 11.80 15.72 10.82
CA ILE A 43 11.14 14.47 11.20
C ILE A 43 12.07 13.61 12.05
N TYR A 44 11.55 13.05 13.15
CA TYR A 44 12.32 12.21 14.10
C TYR A 44 13.65 12.83 14.57
N GLY A 45 13.76 14.16 14.56
CA GLY A 45 14.95 14.88 14.99
C GLY A 45 16.07 14.99 13.95
N ILE A 46 15.81 14.61 12.70
CA ILE A 46 16.66 14.89 11.53
C ILE A 46 16.03 15.97 10.66
N ARG A 47 16.81 16.52 9.72
CA ARG A 47 16.34 17.54 8.78
C ARG A 47 16.38 17.03 7.34
N ILE A 48 15.28 17.20 6.61
CA ILE A 48 15.21 17.01 5.16
C ILE A 48 15.09 18.40 4.52
N GLU A 49 15.98 18.74 3.59
CA GLU A 49 15.94 20.01 2.84
C GLU A 49 15.93 19.73 1.34
N ALA A 50 15.11 20.47 0.60
CA ALA A 50 14.93 20.27 -0.83
C ALA A 50 15.11 21.58 -1.60
N THR A 51 15.82 21.52 -2.73
CA THR A 51 15.94 22.66 -3.65
C THR A 51 14.59 22.99 -4.28
N GLN A 52 14.53 24.12 -4.99
CA GLN A 52 13.30 24.54 -5.68
C GLN A 52 12.86 23.57 -6.79
N GLN A 53 13.78 22.82 -7.39
CA GLN A 53 13.49 21.91 -8.51
C GLN A 53 13.02 20.53 -8.03
N VAL A 54 13.18 20.20 -6.75
CA VAL A 54 12.66 18.96 -6.19
C VAL A 54 11.14 19.01 -6.18
N PRO A 55 10.45 18.05 -6.82
CA PRO A 55 9.01 17.95 -6.70
C PRO A 55 8.63 17.68 -5.25
N LYS A 56 7.61 18.39 -4.76
CA LYS A 56 7.14 18.33 -3.37
C LYS A 56 6.87 16.94 -2.80
N HIS A 57 6.71 15.88 -3.60
CA HIS A 57 6.60 14.52 -3.04
C HIS A 57 7.83 14.15 -2.30
N TRP A 58 8.97 14.44 -2.91
CA TRP A 58 10.19 13.75 -2.58
C TRP A 58 10.58 14.05 -1.15
N ILE A 59 10.23 15.22 -0.61
CA ILE A 59 10.42 15.51 0.81
C ILE A 59 9.63 14.56 1.73
N TYR A 60 8.39 14.23 1.36
CA TYR A 60 7.57 13.28 2.10
C TYR A 60 7.98 11.82 1.79
N GLN A 61 8.41 11.53 0.57
CA GLN A 61 8.91 10.20 0.15
C GLN A 61 10.12 9.83 0.97
N THR A 62 11.05 10.78 1.05
CA THR A 62 12.22 10.73 1.89
C THR A 62 11.84 10.51 3.35
N ALA A 63 10.85 11.23 3.87
CA ALA A 63 10.38 11.04 5.24
C ALA A 63 9.83 9.62 5.49
N LEU A 64 9.04 9.06 4.57
CA LEU A 64 8.52 7.69 4.71
C LEU A 64 9.61 6.62 4.58
N ILE A 65 10.48 6.75 3.57
CA ILE A 65 11.60 5.82 3.37
C ILE A 65 12.50 5.84 4.60
N TYR A 66 12.87 7.03 5.07
CA TYR A 66 13.62 7.21 6.31
C TYR A 66 12.90 6.58 7.50
N GLU A 67 11.58 6.80 7.63
CA GLU A 67 10.80 6.20 8.70
C GLU A 67 10.95 4.68 8.73
N HIS A 68 10.64 4.02 7.61
CA HIS A 68 10.66 2.55 7.50
C HIS A 68 12.06 1.96 7.64
N MET A 69 13.08 2.61 7.05
CA MET A 69 14.46 2.19 7.22
C MET A 69 14.94 2.33 8.68
N THR A 70 14.38 3.25 9.46
CA THR A 70 14.83 3.51 10.83
C THR A 70 13.87 2.98 11.91
N ARG A 71 12.85 2.20 11.54
CA ARG A 71 12.05 1.41 12.50
C ARG A 71 12.93 0.27 13.00
N ALA A 72 13.33 0.31 14.26
CA ALA A 72 14.26 -0.69 14.81
C ALA A 72 13.66 -1.49 15.97
N LYS A 73 14.05 -2.77 16.01
CA LYS A 73 14.16 -3.55 17.26
C LYS A 73 15.46 -3.12 17.95
N GLU A 74 15.46 -3.06 19.28
CA GLU A 74 16.68 -2.97 20.10
C GLU A 74 17.79 -3.91 19.57
N PRO A 75 19.08 -3.52 19.59
CA PRO A 75 19.69 -2.48 20.43
C PRO A 75 20.10 -1.18 19.70
N HIS A 76 19.75 -1.01 18.41
CA HIS A 76 20.15 0.18 17.67
C HIS A 76 19.04 1.22 17.68
N SER A 77 19.21 2.24 18.52
CA SER A 77 18.36 3.42 18.56
C SER A 77 18.62 4.35 17.36
N LEU A 78 18.47 3.83 16.13
CA LEU A 78 18.90 4.49 14.88
C LEU A 78 18.42 5.94 14.81
N ARG A 79 17.12 6.19 15.03
CA ARG A 79 16.55 7.54 15.00
C ARG A 79 17.17 8.48 16.03
N SER A 80 17.35 8.03 17.27
CA SER A 80 17.93 8.90 18.30
C SER A 80 19.41 9.16 18.06
N THR A 81 20.16 8.18 17.53
CA THR A 81 21.57 8.36 17.18
C THR A 81 21.74 9.28 15.98
N LEU A 82 20.97 9.08 14.90
CA LEU A 82 20.95 9.97 13.73
C LEU A 82 20.57 11.40 14.12
N SER A 83 19.55 11.56 14.97
CA SER A 83 19.17 12.87 15.51
C SER A 83 20.28 13.50 16.37
N THR A 84 20.92 12.72 17.25
CA THR A 84 22.02 13.21 18.11
C THR A 84 23.22 13.64 17.27
N ASN A 85 23.50 12.92 16.19
CA ASN A 85 24.59 13.23 15.27
C ASN A 85 24.24 14.37 14.29
N GLY A 86 23.00 14.88 14.33
CA GLY A 86 22.57 16.00 13.50
C GLY A 86 22.36 15.62 12.03
N PHE A 87 21.86 14.40 11.77
CA PHE A 87 21.72 13.87 10.42
C PHE A 87 20.82 14.73 9.52
N ARG A 88 21.25 14.94 8.27
CA ARG A 88 20.59 15.77 7.24
C ARG A 88 20.45 14.98 5.95
N ILE A 89 19.33 15.18 5.27
CA ILE A 89 19.08 14.67 3.92
C ILE A 89 18.83 15.86 3.01
N LEU A 90 19.65 16.01 1.98
CA LEU A 90 19.58 17.08 1.00
C LEU A 90 19.03 16.50 -0.31
N LEU A 91 18.00 17.12 -0.86
CA LEU A 91 17.37 16.67 -2.11
C LEU A 91 17.63 17.70 -3.21
N ALA A 92 18.10 17.23 -4.35
CA ALA A 92 18.23 17.98 -5.61
C ALA A 92 17.30 17.40 -6.68
N GLY A 93 16.81 18.23 -7.60
CA GLY A 93 15.97 17.84 -8.73
C GLY A 93 16.68 16.85 -9.66
N GLU A 94 15.92 16.11 -10.48
CA GLU A 94 16.44 15.01 -11.32
C GLU A 94 17.56 15.44 -12.30
N ASP A 95 17.53 16.71 -12.74
CA ASP A 95 18.53 17.31 -13.63
C ASP A 95 19.52 18.25 -12.91
N GLU A 96 19.44 18.38 -11.58
CA GLU A 96 20.36 19.21 -10.81
C GLU A 96 21.64 18.46 -10.46
N SER A 97 22.79 19.13 -10.63
CA SER A 97 24.07 18.64 -10.15
C SER A 97 24.13 18.75 -8.63
N LEU A 98 24.55 17.68 -7.94
CA LEU A 98 24.75 17.74 -6.49
C LEU A 98 25.86 18.74 -6.10
N GLY A 99 26.81 19.02 -7.01
CA GLY A 99 27.83 20.05 -6.83
C GLY A 99 27.27 21.47 -6.69
N ASP A 100 26.05 21.74 -7.17
CA ASP A 100 25.43 23.07 -7.06
C ASP A 100 24.81 23.34 -5.67
N LEU A 101 24.64 22.28 -4.87
CA LEU A 101 24.11 22.39 -3.51
C LEU A 101 25.07 23.21 -2.63
N PRO A 102 24.55 24.05 -1.70
CA PRO A 102 25.35 24.96 -0.89
C PRO A 102 26.56 24.31 -0.18
N GLU A 103 26.42 23.05 0.25
CA GLU A 103 27.41 22.23 0.94
C GLU A 103 28.58 21.81 0.04
N TYR A 104 28.34 21.71 -1.27
CA TYR A 104 29.26 21.09 -2.23
C TYR A 104 29.79 22.06 -3.30
N ARG A 105 29.39 23.34 -3.30
CA ARG A 105 29.77 24.34 -4.33
C ARG A 105 31.27 24.53 -4.58
N ASP A 106 32.09 24.25 -3.57
CA ASP A 106 33.54 24.39 -3.67
C ASP A 106 34.23 23.06 -4.04
N GLN A 107 33.45 22.02 -4.33
CA GLN A 107 33.92 20.67 -4.68
C GLN A 107 33.69 20.40 -6.17
N ASP A 108 34.61 19.66 -6.79
CA ASP A 108 34.51 19.24 -8.20
C ASP A 108 33.72 17.93 -8.28
N ILE A 109 32.39 18.04 -8.25
CA ILE A 109 31.47 16.89 -8.28
C ILE A 109 30.96 16.68 -9.71
N PRO A 110 31.14 15.49 -10.31
CA PRO A 110 30.61 15.19 -11.63
C PRO A 110 29.07 15.30 -11.69
N ASP A 111 28.55 15.83 -12.79
CA ASP A 111 27.12 16.09 -12.97
C ASP A 111 26.27 14.81 -13.01
N ASP A 112 26.87 13.64 -13.27
CA ASP A 112 26.16 12.36 -13.34
C ASP A 112 25.98 11.68 -11.97
N VAL A 113 26.65 12.16 -10.91
CA VAL A 113 26.53 11.62 -9.56
C VAL A 113 25.11 11.75 -9.04
N GLY A 114 24.49 10.61 -8.73
CA GLY A 114 23.11 10.53 -8.24
C GLY A 114 22.97 10.66 -6.72
N GLY A 115 24.04 10.39 -5.97
CA GLY A 115 24.04 10.39 -4.52
C GLY A 115 25.41 10.68 -3.94
N LEU A 116 25.44 11.28 -2.76
CA LEU A 116 26.66 11.61 -2.01
C LEU A 116 26.41 11.45 -0.52
N GLY A 117 27.49 11.18 0.18
CA GLY A 117 27.60 11.40 1.61
C GLY A 117 27.58 10.12 2.41
N GLY A 118 27.45 10.31 3.72
CA GLY A 118 27.72 9.25 4.68
C GLY A 118 29.21 8.98 4.84
N ASP A 119 30.07 9.98 4.99
CA ASP A 119 31.41 9.73 5.56
C ASP A 119 31.33 9.73 7.10
N PRO A 120 32.26 9.07 7.82
CA PRO A 120 32.35 9.19 9.27
C PRO A 120 32.50 10.65 9.69
N GLY A 121 31.54 11.15 10.47
CA GLY A 121 31.53 12.55 10.92
C GLY A 121 30.92 13.54 9.92
N GLU A 122 30.49 13.11 8.73
CA GLU A 122 29.60 13.87 7.86
C GLU A 122 28.17 13.33 8.00
N PRO A 123 27.34 13.91 8.89
CA PRO A 123 25.97 13.47 9.11
C PRO A 123 25.06 14.01 8.00
N THR A 124 25.49 13.98 6.74
CA THR A 124 24.74 14.50 5.60
C THR A 124 24.78 13.48 4.48
N VAL A 125 23.62 13.25 3.88
CA VAL A 125 23.50 12.58 2.58
C VAL A 125 22.78 13.52 1.63
N ALA A 126 23.19 13.51 0.37
CA ALA A 126 22.58 14.28 -0.70
C ALA A 126 22.16 13.36 -1.83
N VAL A 127 20.95 13.56 -2.33
CA VAL A 127 20.30 12.64 -3.27
C VAL A 127 19.69 13.44 -4.42
N ARG A 128 20.01 13.02 -5.63
CA ARG A 128 19.28 13.44 -6.83
C ARG A 128 18.01 12.60 -6.94
N VAL A 129 16.87 13.27 -6.96
CA VAL A 129 15.57 12.59 -7.01
C VAL A 129 15.35 11.95 -8.39
N GLY A 130 14.58 10.86 -8.44
CA GLY A 130 14.27 10.16 -9.69
C GLY A 130 13.94 8.68 -9.50
N HIS A 131 14.57 8.01 -8.53
CA HIS A 131 14.19 6.67 -8.11
C HIS A 131 14.48 6.43 -6.63
N ALA A 132 13.60 5.69 -5.95
CA ALA A 132 13.75 5.41 -4.52
C ALA A 132 15.01 4.62 -4.17
N HIS A 133 15.59 3.92 -5.15
CA HIS A 133 16.85 3.18 -5.02
C HIS A 133 17.97 4.08 -4.50
N THR A 134 18.25 5.20 -5.17
CA THR A 134 19.34 6.12 -4.82
C THR A 134 19.18 6.64 -3.40
N LEU A 135 17.96 7.00 -3.01
CA LEU A 135 17.69 7.44 -1.64
C LEU A 135 17.95 6.34 -0.60
N ILE A 136 17.50 5.11 -0.85
CA ILE A 136 17.73 3.97 0.07
C ILE A 136 19.22 3.64 0.15
N HIS A 137 19.89 3.69 -0.99
CA HIS A 137 21.33 3.49 -1.13
C HIS A 137 22.09 4.52 -0.27
N GLU A 138 21.86 5.82 -0.46
CA GLU A 138 22.54 6.86 0.32
C GLU A 138 22.18 6.83 1.80
N LEU A 139 20.93 6.52 2.15
CA LEU A 139 20.55 6.31 3.54
C LEU A 139 21.27 5.12 4.19
N ALA A 140 21.58 4.07 3.42
CA ALA A 140 22.34 2.94 3.90
C ALA A 140 23.80 3.33 4.21
N HIS A 141 24.43 4.13 3.34
CA HIS A 141 25.74 4.75 3.59
C HIS A 141 25.70 5.63 4.84
N GLY A 142 24.76 6.57 4.88
CA GLY A 142 24.59 7.46 6.02
C GLY A 142 24.40 6.72 7.35
N ILE A 143 23.59 5.67 7.39
CA ILE A 143 23.41 4.85 8.60
C ILE A 143 24.70 4.11 8.96
N TYR A 144 25.34 3.47 7.99
CA TYR A 144 26.57 2.72 8.25
C TYR A 144 27.67 3.63 8.78
N HIS A 145 28.00 4.69 8.08
CA HIS A 145 29.14 5.52 8.45
C HIS A 145 28.86 6.41 9.66
N THR A 146 27.65 6.99 9.78
CA THR A 146 27.36 7.98 10.84
C THR A 146 26.80 7.36 12.11
N VAL A 147 26.33 6.11 12.09
CA VAL A 147 25.79 5.41 13.27
C VAL A 147 26.64 4.22 13.66
N ILE A 148 26.99 3.36 12.70
CA ILE A 148 27.67 2.09 12.98
C ILE A 148 29.18 2.35 13.08
N GLN A 149 29.82 2.73 11.98
CA GLN A 149 31.26 2.94 11.91
C GLN A 149 31.69 4.08 12.83
N PHE A 150 30.98 5.21 12.85
CA PHE A 150 31.28 6.31 13.76
C PHE A 150 31.29 5.87 15.23
N LYS A 151 30.39 4.97 15.63
CA LYS A 151 30.40 4.40 16.99
C LYS A 151 31.56 3.43 17.20
N GLU A 152 31.89 2.61 16.20
CA GLU A 152 33.04 1.69 16.25
C GLU A 152 34.39 2.41 16.32
N LEU A 153 34.45 3.64 15.81
CA LEU A 153 35.60 4.53 15.86
C LEU A 153 35.59 5.48 17.08
N ASP A 154 34.76 5.19 18.10
CA ASP A 154 34.60 6.01 19.31
C ASP A 154 34.27 7.50 19.02
N GLY A 155 33.55 7.75 17.93
CA GLY A 155 33.16 9.09 17.46
C GLY A 155 34.26 9.84 16.71
N SER A 156 35.31 9.15 16.24
CA SER A 156 36.38 9.75 15.43
C SER A 156 36.01 9.79 13.94
N SER A 157 36.35 10.90 13.30
CA SER A 157 36.34 11.10 11.84
C SER A 157 37.76 11.38 11.30
N ASP A 158 38.80 11.09 12.09
CA ASP A 158 40.19 11.24 11.67
C ASP A 158 40.51 10.23 10.56
N PRO A 159 41.00 10.66 9.38
CA PRO A 159 41.34 9.75 8.28
C PRO A 159 42.27 8.60 8.69
N GLU A 160 43.25 8.83 9.57
CA GLU A 160 44.15 7.76 10.02
C GLU A 160 43.41 6.68 10.83
N VAL A 161 42.31 7.07 11.50
CA VAL A 161 41.47 6.17 12.30
C VAL A 161 40.44 5.47 11.42
N VAL A 162 39.85 6.19 10.45
CA VAL A 162 38.89 5.65 9.47
C VAL A 162 39.56 4.62 8.55
N ASP A 163 40.77 4.91 8.06
CA ASP A 163 41.53 4.04 7.16
C ASP A 163 42.20 2.85 7.87
N ALA A 164 42.17 2.83 9.21
CA ALA A 164 42.75 1.74 9.98
C ALA A 164 41.93 0.45 9.82
N PRO A 165 42.58 -0.75 9.85
CA PRO A 165 41.84 -2.01 9.82
C PRO A 165 40.77 -2.07 10.93
N PRO A 166 39.53 -2.46 10.60
CA PRO A 166 38.44 -2.45 11.56
C PRO A 166 38.70 -3.43 12.71
N ALA A 167 38.23 -3.07 13.90
CA ALA A 167 38.41 -3.90 15.08
C ALA A 167 37.84 -5.31 14.87
N LYS A 168 38.59 -6.35 15.24
CA LYS A 168 38.17 -7.74 15.03
C LYS A 168 36.81 -8.00 15.69
N GLY A 169 35.84 -8.47 14.90
CA GLY A 169 34.49 -8.80 15.37
C GLY A 169 33.52 -7.62 15.39
N SER A 170 33.96 -6.42 15.00
CA SER A 170 33.07 -5.29 14.69
C SER A 170 32.11 -5.64 13.55
N PHE A 171 31.05 -4.85 13.39
CA PHE A 171 30.20 -4.88 12.22
C PHE A 171 31.03 -4.63 10.95
N THR A 172 31.86 -3.58 10.94
CA THR A 172 32.72 -3.23 9.79
C THR A 172 33.65 -4.39 9.39
N ALA A 173 34.29 -5.05 10.36
CA ALA A 173 35.15 -6.20 10.06
C ALA A 173 34.37 -7.39 9.48
N ARG A 174 33.13 -7.63 9.93
CA ARG A 174 32.27 -8.69 9.38
C ARG A 174 31.77 -8.33 7.99
N LEU A 175 31.44 -7.06 7.74
CA LEU A 175 31.05 -6.56 6.43
C LEU A 175 32.19 -6.74 5.41
N HIS A 176 33.41 -6.32 5.74
CA HIS A 176 34.58 -6.53 4.87
C HIS A 176 34.82 -8.01 4.58
N THR A 177 34.69 -8.88 5.60
CA THR A 177 34.85 -10.34 5.42
C THR A 177 33.79 -10.90 4.47
N ALA A 178 32.52 -10.46 4.59
CA ALA A 178 31.43 -10.90 3.72
C ALA A 178 31.65 -10.40 2.27
N TYR A 179 32.04 -9.14 2.10
CA TYR A 179 32.37 -8.56 0.81
C TYR A 179 33.51 -9.29 0.12
N GLU A 180 34.64 -9.53 0.79
CA GLU A 180 35.79 -10.25 0.22
C GLU A 180 35.40 -11.66 -0.23
N ALA A 181 34.59 -12.37 0.56
CA ALA A 181 34.08 -13.70 0.20
C ALA A 181 33.12 -13.65 -1.00
N ALA A 182 32.23 -12.66 -1.06
CA ALA A 182 31.29 -12.47 -2.16
C ALA A 182 32.01 -12.12 -3.47
N LEU A 183 33.07 -11.30 -3.38
CA LEU A 183 33.94 -10.91 -4.49
C LEU A 183 34.74 -12.12 -5.01
N GLU A 184 35.36 -12.90 -4.13
CA GLU A 184 36.10 -14.12 -4.52
C GLU A 184 35.17 -15.15 -5.20
N ALA A 185 33.94 -15.29 -4.71
CA ALA A 185 32.94 -16.17 -5.29
C ALA A 185 32.29 -15.64 -6.57
N GLY A 186 32.51 -14.36 -6.94
CA GLY A 186 31.83 -13.71 -8.06
C GLY A 186 30.31 -13.61 -7.85
N THR A 187 29.84 -13.56 -6.60
CA THR A 187 28.42 -13.58 -6.22
C THR A 187 27.64 -12.45 -6.89
N TRP A 188 28.29 -11.30 -7.06
CA TRP A 188 27.68 -10.09 -7.62
C TRP A 188 28.37 -9.59 -8.89
N ALA A 189 28.99 -10.51 -9.64
CA ALA A 189 29.76 -10.13 -10.82
C ALA A 189 28.91 -9.28 -11.79
N GLY A 190 29.40 -8.09 -12.10
CA GLY A 190 28.78 -7.17 -13.07
C GLY A 190 27.75 -6.18 -12.53
N VAL A 191 27.46 -6.17 -11.22
CA VAL A 191 26.63 -5.13 -10.56
C VAL A 191 27.44 -4.37 -9.51
N TYR A 192 26.93 -3.23 -9.07
CA TYR A 192 27.66 -2.27 -8.25
C TYR A 192 28.12 -2.79 -6.87
N HIS A 193 27.52 -3.87 -6.37
CA HIS A 193 27.97 -4.62 -5.19
C HIS A 193 29.46 -5.02 -5.22
N GLU A 194 30.12 -5.10 -6.38
CA GLU A 194 31.54 -5.47 -6.47
C GLU A 194 32.51 -4.29 -6.28
N ALA A 195 32.02 -3.04 -6.26
CA ALA A 195 32.86 -1.85 -6.25
C ALA A 195 33.66 -1.68 -4.96
N HIS A 196 32.98 -1.58 -3.81
CA HIS A 196 33.58 -1.44 -2.47
C HIS A 196 32.71 -2.14 -1.41
N ALA A 197 33.26 -2.38 -0.21
CA ALA A 197 32.50 -3.01 0.88
C ALA A 197 31.27 -2.20 1.32
N ASP A 198 31.37 -0.88 1.20
CA ASP A 198 30.30 0.05 1.56
C ASP A 198 29.20 0.03 0.48
N GLU A 199 29.58 -0.10 -0.80
CA GLU A 199 28.62 -0.29 -1.90
C GLU A 199 27.95 -1.65 -1.85
N TYR A 200 28.70 -2.69 -1.51
CA TYR A 200 28.17 -4.02 -1.23
C TYR A 200 27.12 -3.98 -0.12
N TRP A 201 27.36 -3.19 0.93
CA TRP A 201 26.38 -2.93 1.98
C TRP A 201 25.14 -2.19 1.45
N ALA A 202 25.34 -1.02 0.84
CA ALA A 202 24.24 -0.16 0.40
C ALA A 202 23.34 -0.88 -0.62
N GLU A 203 23.92 -1.55 -1.61
CA GLU A 203 23.20 -2.35 -2.58
C GLU A 203 22.53 -3.60 -1.98
N GLY A 204 23.09 -4.17 -0.91
CA GLY A 204 22.40 -5.18 -0.10
C GLY A 204 21.15 -4.64 0.55
N VAL A 205 21.23 -3.43 1.11
CA VAL A 205 20.11 -2.75 1.76
C VAL A 205 19.01 -2.40 0.73
N THR A 206 19.35 -1.99 -0.49
CA THR A 206 18.36 -1.73 -1.54
C THR A 206 17.56 -3.00 -1.90
N LEU A 207 18.23 -4.16 -2.00
CA LEU A 207 17.56 -5.46 -2.18
C LEU A 207 16.69 -5.83 -0.97
N TRP A 208 17.18 -5.61 0.24
CA TRP A 208 16.43 -5.86 1.47
C TRP A 208 15.14 -5.05 1.55
N PHE A 209 15.16 -3.80 1.10
CA PHE A 209 13.98 -2.94 1.01
C PHE A 209 13.26 -3.04 -0.35
N ARG A 210 13.56 -4.08 -1.14
CA ARG A 210 12.86 -4.43 -2.40
C ARG A 210 12.89 -3.35 -3.46
N CYS A 211 13.98 -2.60 -3.52
CA CYS A 211 14.19 -1.53 -4.48
C CYS A 211 15.58 -1.60 -5.11
N PRO A 212 15.92 -2.71 -5.80
CA PRO A 212 17.15 -2.77 -6.58
C PRO A 212 17.15 -1.69 -7.68
N GLU A 213 18.34 -1.44 -8.22
CA GLU A 213 18.48 -0.55 -9.37
C GLU A 213 17.68 -1.07 -10.59
N ARG A 214 17.23 -0.17 -11.47
CA ARG A 214 16.33 -0.52 -12.60
C ARG A 214 16.96 -1.53 -13.58
N ASN A 215 18.25 -1.38 -13.80
CA ASN A 215 19.11 -2.20 -14.67
C ASN A 215 19.69 -3.45 -13.96
N PHE A 216 19.45 -3.64 -12.65
CA PHE A 216 20.11 -4.67 -11.84
C PHE A 216 20.08 -6.07 -12.47
N ALA A 217 18.90 -6.52 -12.92
CA ALA A 217 18.74 -7.85 -13.54
C ALA A 217 19.45 -7.99 -14.89
N THR A 218 19.67 -6.88 -15.61
CA THR A 218 20.37 -6.86 -16.90
C THR A 218 21.88 -6.83 -16.70
N GLU A 219 22.34 -6.17 -15.63
CA GLU A 219 23.77 -6.02 -15.35
C GLU A 219 24.36 -7.19 -14.58
N LEU A 220 23.56 -7.94 -13.83
CA LEU A 220 24.00 -9.13 -13.11
C LEU A 220 24.50 -10.21 -14.10
N ARG A 221 25.83 -10.38 -14.16
CA ARG A 221 26.51 -11.37 -15.03
C ARG A 221 26.71 -12.71 -14.35
N ALA A 222 26.73 -12.71 -13.02
CA ALA A 222 26.86 -13.93 -12.24
C ALA A 222 25.66 -14.85 -12.48
N GLU A 223 25.91 -16.16 -12.60
CA GLU A 223 24.87 -17.14 -12.94
C GLU A 223 23.76 -17.16 -11.88
N LEU A 224 22.52 -17.29 -12.35
CA LEU A 224 21.33 -17.40 -11.52
C LEU A 224 20.93 -18.86 -11.39
N GLU A 225 20.79 -19.33 -10.16
CA GLU A 225 20.21 -20.65 -9.90
C GLU A 225 18.77 -20.73 -10.39
N PRO A 226 18.24 -21.94 -10.71
CA PRO A 226 16.86 -22.10 -11.16
C PRO A 226 15.86 -21.41 -10.23
N GLY A 227 15.07 -20.50 -10.78
CA GLY A 227 14.05 -19.74 -10.05
C GLY A 227 14.54 -18.43 -9.40
N GLN A 228 15.84 -18.14 -9.37
CA GLN A 228 16.34 -16.88 -8.79
C GLN A 228 15.93 -15.64 -9.58
N ALA A 229 15.83 -15.72 -10.91
CA ALA A 229 15.35 -14.60 -11.73
C ALA A 229 13.88 -14.23 -11.42
N GLU A 230 13.03 -15.24 -11.15
CA GLU A 230 11.66 -15.03 -10.68
C GLU A 230 11.65 -14.49 -9.25
N LEU A 231 12.50 -15.05 -8.39
CA LEU A 231 12.60 -14.64 -7.00
C LEU A 231 13.03 -13.17 -6.87
N LEU A 232 14.00 -12.72 -7.67
CA LEU A 232 14.44 -11.33 -7.73
C LEU A 232 13.28 -10.39 -8.10
N ARG A 233 12.45 -10.75 -9.09
CA ARG A 233 11.30 -9.91 -9.48
C ARG A 233 10.19 -9.89 -8.43
N ARG A 234 9.94 -11.04 -7.79
CA ARG A 234 8.82 -11.21 -6.86
C ARG A 234 9.15 -10.69 -5.47
N ASP A 235 10.35 -10.97 -4.98
CA ASP A 235 10.81 -10.66 -3.64
C ASP A 235 12.34 -10.48 -3.60
N PRO A 236 12.85 -9.28 -3.93
CA PRO A 236 14.29 -9.00 -3.94
C PRO A 236 14.99 -9.30 -2.59
N ARG A 237 14.27 -9.19 -1.46
CA ARG A 237 14.80 -9.56 -0.14
C ARG A 237 15.04 -11.05 -0.04
N ALA A 238 14.05 -11.87 -0.41
CA ALA A 238 14.22 -13.31 -0.43
C ALA A 238 15.30 -13.76 -1.43
N PHE A 239 15.45 -13.03 -2.54
CA PHE A 239 16.56 -13.23 -3.46
C PHE A 239 17.91 -12.95 -2.80
N LEU A 240 18.08 -11.83 -2.07
CA LEU A 240 19.27 -11.54 -1.30
C LEU A 240 19.56 -12.65 -0.26
N GLN A 241 18.56 -13.06 0.51
CA GLN A 241 18.70 -14.12 1.51
C GLN A 241 19.15 -15.45 0.91
N ALA A 242 18.67 -15.78 -0.29
CA ALA A 242 19.04 -17.01 -0.99
C ALA A 242 20.42 -16.92 -1.64
N ARG A 243 20.79 -15.74 -2.16
CA ARG A 243 22.00 -15.53 -2.95
C ARG A 243 23.22 -15.20 -2.09
N ASP A 244 23.05 -14.32 -1.13
CA ASP A 244 24.11 -13.85 -0.22
C ASP A 244 23.59 -13.80 1.22
N PRO A 245 23.48 -14.97 1.89
CA PRO A 245 22.98 -15.04 3.26
C PRO A 245 23.90 -14.32 4.25
N ALA A 246 25.18 -14.09 3.94
CA ALA A 246 26.10 -13.36 4.80
C ALA A 246 25.76 -11.87 4.83
N LEU A 247 25.57 -11.26 3.65
CA LEU A 247 25.06 -9.89 3.54
C LEU A 247 23.67 -9.76 4.15
N ALA A 248 22.75 -10.68 3.81
CA ALA A 248 21.40 -10.65 4.35
C ALA A 248 21.37 -10.66 5.89
N ALA A 249 22.27 -11.42 6.54
CA ALA A 249 22.37 -11.47 7.99
C ALA A 249 22.89 -10.16 8.59
N LEU A 250 23.84 -9.49 7.94
CA LEU A 250 24.31 -8.16 8.36
C LEU A 250 23.20 -7.12 8.24
N VAL A 251 22.42 -7.18 7.16
CA VAL A 251 21.29 -6.26 6.95
C VAL A 251 20.19 -6.50 7.99
N ASP A 252 19.86 -7.76 8.29
CA ASP A 252 18.85 -8.14 9.30
C ASP A 252 19.26 -7.76 10.75
N GLU A 253 20.56 -7.62 11.03
CA GLU A 253 21.05 -7.15 12.33
C GLU A 253 20.69 -5.68 12.59
N ILE A 254 20.60 -4.87 11.53
CA ILE A 254 20.37 -3.43 11.61
C ILE A 254 18.92 -3.07 11.29
N PHE A 255 18.34 -3.68 10.26
CA PHE A 255 17.07 -3.30 9.68
C PHE A 255 15.99 -4.35 9.92
N THR A 256 14.78 -3.91 10.23
CA THR A 256 13.63 -4.82 10.27
C THR A 256 13.27 -5.33 8.88
N ALA A 257 12.93 -6.62 8.76
CA ALA A 257 12.35 -7.21 7.56
C ALA A 257 10.86 -6.83 7.38
N GLU A 258 10.51 -5.54 7.50
CA GLU A 258 9.14 -5.08 7.31
C GLU A 258 8.64 -5.40 5.90
N ASP A 259 7.37 -5.79 5.80
CA ASP A 259 6.77 -6.08 4.50
C ASP A 259 6.34 -4.79 3.81
N TRP A 260 7.31 -4.13 3.18
CA TRP A 260 7.21 -2.77 2.64
C TRP A 260 7.87 -2.68 1.25
N TRP A 261 7.33 -1.82 0.38
CA TRP A 261 7.75 -1.63 -1.03
C TRP A 261 7.83 -0.14 -1.42
N PRO A 262 9.01 0.49 -1.41
CA PRO A 262 9.17 1.93 -1.63
C PRO A 262 8.72 2.41 -3.02
N THR A 263 8.86 1.57 -4.05
CA THR A 263 8.46 1.89 -5.44
C THR A 263 6.97 1.72 -5.69
N ARG A 264 6.21 1.17 -4.74
CA ARG A 264 4.76 0.96 -4.84
C ARG A 264 3.97 1.95 -3.99
N MET A 265 4.64 2.92 -3.34
CA MET A 265 3.98 3.89 -2.46
C MET A 265 3.78 5.23 -3.16
N GLY A 266 2.52 5.69 -3.19
CA GLY A 266 2.20 7.09 -3.39
C GLY A 266 2.17 7.83 -2.05
N LEU A 267 2.71 9.04 -1.99
CA LEU A 267 2.55 9.92 -0.83
C LEU A 267 1.36 10.83 -1.02
N ARG A 268 0.60 11.05 0.06
CA ARG A 268 -0.46 12.04 0.06
C ARG A 268 -0.33 12.95 1.26
N GLY A 269 0.05 14.20 0.99
CA GLY A 269 0.00 15.27 1.97
C GLY A 269 -1.43 15.63 2.36
N ARG A 270 -1.57 16.49 3.38
CA ARG A 270 -2.83 16.93 3.99
C ARG A 270 -3.86 17.53 3.00
N ASP A 271 -3.40 17.92 1.80
CA ASP A 271 -4.21 18.53 0.73
C ASP A 271 -4.39 17.62 -0.52
N GLY A 272 -4.00 16.34 -0.46
CA GLY A 272 -4.29 15.38 -1.54
C GLY A 272 -3.49 15.57 -2.84
N VAL A 273 -2.34 16.25 -2.81
CA VAL A 273 -1.42 16.34 -3.97
C VAL A 273 -0.71 15.00 -4.16
N GLU A 274 -0.90 14.39 -5.33
CA GLU A 274 -0.15 13.23 -5.82
C GLU A 274 1.24 13.61 -6.31
N PHE A 275 2.11 12.62 -6.26
CA PHE A 275 3.48 12.86 -5.88
C PHE A 275 4.24 11.64 -6.41
N ALA A 276 4.65 11.76 -7.68
CA ALA A 276 5.03 10.67 -8.57
C ALA A 276 6.23 9.86 -8.02
N GLY A 277 6.03 8.56 -7.80
CA GLY A 277 7.16 7.64 -7.80
C GLY A 277 7.77 7.65 -9.20
N GLY A 278 9.08 7.92 -9.28
CA GLY A 278 9.73 8.25 -10.54
C GLY A 278 9.60 7.20 -11.66
N ASP A 279 9.72 7.72 -12.88
CA ASP A 279 9.17 7.18 -14.12
C ASP A 279 9.52 5.73 -14.44
N GLY A 280 8.52 4.96 -14.88
CA GLY A 280 8.74 3.67 -15.50
C GLY A 280 9.60 3.76 -16.77
N PRO A 281 10.23 2.66 -17.20
CA PRO A 281 11.06 2.64 -18.39
C PRO A 281 10.12 2.67 -19.60
N ASP A 282 9.90 3.84 -20.17
CA ASP A 282 9.58 4.08 -21.57
C ASP A 282 9.19 5.56 -21.70
N GLY A 283 10.17 6.39 -22.06
CA GLY A 283 9.95 7.80 -22.33
C GLY A 283 8.99 7.99 -23.51
N GLU A 284 7.78 8.46 -23.23
CA GLU A 284 7.02 9.27 -24.17
C GLU A 284 6.52 10.54 -23.46
N PRO A 285 6.70 11.72 -24.09
CA PRO A 285 6.33 12.98 -23.46
C PRO A 285 4.81 13.09 -23.43
N ARG A 286 4.22 13.19 -22.24
CA ARG A 286 2.82 13.60 -22.07
C ARG A 286 2.78 15.08 -21.76
N GLY A 287 2.14 15.81 -22.66
CA GLY A 287 2.00 17.25 -22.62
C GLY A 287 1.37 17.75 -21.33
N GLU A 288 1.76 18.96 -20.98
CA GLU A 288 1.12 19.84 -20.01
C GLU A 288 -0.40 19.77 -20.17
N ASP A 289 -1.08 19.25 -19.15
CA ASP A 289 -2.47 19.62 -18.91
C ASP A 289 -2.68 19.78 -17.40
N GLU A 290 -2.83 21.04 -17.02
CA GLU A 290 -3.33 21.45 -15.72
C GLU A 290 -4.76 20.90 -15.54
N ALA A 291 -4.89 19.84 -14.77
CA ALA A 291 -6.15 19.52 -14.11
C ALA A 291 -5.84 19.03 -12.69
N ARG A 292 -5.87 19.96 -11.73
CA ARG A 292 -6.28 19.61 -10.37
C ARG A 292 -7.70 19.05 -10.46
N THR A 293 -7.84 17.74 -10.58
CA THR A 293 -9.13 17.08 -10.44
C THR A 293 -9.56 17.27 -9.00
N THR A 294 -10.40 18.26 -8.73
CA THR A 294 -11.28 18.22 -7.57
C THR A 294 -11.97 16.87 -7.60
N LEU A 295 -11.82 16.05 -6.55
CA LEU A 295 -12.51 14.76 -6.42
C LEU A 295 -14.01 15.04 -6.60
N ASP A 296 -14.54 14.66 -7.76
CA ASP A 296 -15.94 14.85 -8.08
C ASP A 296 -16.76 13.76 -7.38
N LEU A 297 -17.14 14.07 -6.14
CA LEU A 297 -18.05 13.27 -5.32
C LEU A 297 -19.51 13.73 -5.51
N SER A 298 -19.83 14.38 -6.63
CA SER A 298 -21.20 14.80 -6.88
C SER A 298 -22.12 13.59 -7.05
N ALA A 299 -23.35 13.73 -6.56
CA ALA A 299 -24.39 12.74 -6.74
C ALA A 299 -24.58 12.43 -8.23
N PRO A 300 -24.75 11.16 -8.62
CA PRO A 300 -25.16 10.83 -9.97
C PRO A 300 -26.53 11.45 -10.27
N THR A 301 -26.64 12.23 -11.35
CA THR A 301 -27.94 12.77 -11.82
C THR A 301 -28.77 11.70 -12.53
N GLU A 302 -28.09 10.69 -13.08
CA GLU A 302 -28.66 9.49 -13.67
C GLU A 302 -27.61 8.38 -13.75
N PHE A 303 -28.04 7.12 -13.63
CA PHE A 303 -27.21 5.97 -13.94
C PHE A 303 -27.36 5.62 -15.42
N VAL A 304 -26.35 5.89 -16.22
CA VAL A 304 -26.36 5.63 -17.66
C VAL A 304 -25.18 4.75 -18.04
N LEU A 305 -25.50 3.62 -18.67
CA LEU A 305 -24.52 2.71 -19.22
C LEU A 305 -23.96 3.31 -20.53
N THR A 306 -22.71 3.78 -20.47
CA THR A 306 -22.06 4.53 -21.55
C THR A 306 -20.96 3.69 -22.21
N ASP A 307 -20.70 3.87 -23.50
CA ASP A 307 -19.58 3.20 -24.18
C ASP A 307 -18.22 3.64 -23.60
N ILE A 308 -17.30 2.69 -23.41
CA ILE A 308 -15.95 2.99 -22.92
C ILE A 308 -15.23 3.93 -23.91
N PRO A 309 -14.61 5.02 -23.42
CA PRO A 309 -13.91 5.96 -24.28
C PRO A 309 -12.70 5.31 -24.96
N LYS A 310 -12.36 5.81 -26.15
CA LYS A 310 -11.23 5.29 -26.95
C LYS A 310 -9.84 5.68 -26.40
N SER A 311 -9.79 6.63 -25.49
CA SER A 311 -8.57 7.18 -24.88
C SER A 311 -8.78 7.45 -23.39
N GLY A 312 -7.68 7.74 -22.68
CA GLY A 312 -7.68 7.97 -21.23
C GLY A 312 -7.65 6.68 -20.40
N PRO A 313 -7.62 6.79 -19.06
CA PRO A 313 -7.48 5.64 -18.16
C PRO A 313 -8.55 4.56 -18.38
N LEU A 314 -9.80 4.94 -18.63
CA LEU A 314 -10.92 4.02 -18.86
C LEU A 314 -10.76 3.16 -20.14
N SER A 315 -9.97 3.61 -21.12
CA SER A 315 -9.69 2.82 -22.33
C SER A 315 -8.91 1.53 -22.04
N SER A 316 -8.31 1.41 -20.85
CA SER A 316 -7.64 0.20 -20.37
C SER A 316 -8.56 -1.00 -20.28
N PHE A 317 -9.85 -0.79 -20.00
CA PHE A 317 -10.89 -1.80 -19.90
C PHE A 317 -11.41 -2.29 -21.26
N ALA A 318 -11.24 -1.50 -22.32
CA ALA A 318 -11.81 -1.75 -23.66
C ALA A 318 -11.49 -3.12 -24.30
N PRO A 319 -10.36 -3.81 -24.02
CA PRO A 319 -10.12 -5.14 -24.59
C PRO A 319 -11.13 -6.21 -24.15
N LYS A 320 -11.83 -5.99 -23.03
CA LYS A 320 -12.74 -6.99 -22.45
C LYS A 320 -14.12 -6.43 -22.13
N PHE A 321 -14.17 -5.17 -21.71
CA PHE A 321 -15.41 -4.47 -21.36
C PHE A 321 -15.78 -3.51 -22.48
N THR A 322 -17.07 -3.20 -22.59
CA THR A 322 -17.60 -2.36 -23.67
C THR A 322 -18.23 -1.08 -23.16
N ARG A 323 -18.78 -1.12 -21.95
CA ARG A 323 -19.56 -0.04 -21.37
C ARG A 323 -19.18 0.19 -19.92
N TYR A 324 -19.45 1.38 -19.40
CA TYR A 324 -19.17 1.77 -18.03
C TYR A 324 -20.26 2.68 -17.43
N ILE A 325 -20.31 2.76 -16.11
CA ILE A 325 -21.11 3.68 -15.30
C ILE A 325 -20.18 4.28 -14.24
N GLN A 326 -20.30 5.58 -13.95
CA GLN A 326 -19.61 6.22 -12.83
C GLN A 326 -20.57 6.41 -11.67
N VAL A 327 -20.12 6.09 -10.45
CA VAL A 327 -20.89 6.25 -9.22
C VAL A 327 -19.97 6.90 -8.19
N PHE A 328 -20.21 8.17 -7.88
CA PHE A 328 -19.35 8.97 -6.97
C PHE A 328 -17.85 8.89 -7.31
N GLY A 329 -17.50 8.73 -8.59
CA GLY A 329 -16.12 8.57 -9.05
C GLY A 329 -15.59 7.12 -9.09
N VAL A 330 -16.32 6.15 -8.53
CA VAL A 330 -16.02 4.70 -8.66
C VAL A 330 -16.56 4.19 -9.99
N THR A 331 -15.74 3.42 -10.70
CA THR A 331 -16.07 2.93 -12.05
C THR A 331 -16.67 1.53 -12.04
N VAL A 332 -17.89 1.38 -12.57
CA VAL A 332 -18.47 0.07 -12.90
C VAL A 332 -18.29 -0.18 -14.38
N VAL A 333 -17.62 -1.27 -14.78
CA VAL A 333 -17.45 -1.66 -16.19
C VAL A 333 -18.15 -2.98 -16.51
N ALA A 334 -18.70 -3.10 -17.71
CA ALA A 334 -19.55 -4.23 -18.10
C ALA A 334 -19.16 -4.83 -19.46
N THR A 335 -19.26 -6.16 -19.57
CA THR A 335 -19.16 -6.85 -20.86
C THR A 335 -20.39 -6.57 -21.74
N ALA A 336 -20.25 -6.81 -23.05
CA ALA A 336 -21.33 -6.55 -24.02
C ALA A 336 -22.59 -7.37 -23.73
N ASP A 337 -22.42 -8.60 -23.25
CA ASP A 337 -23.52 -9.55 -23.04
C ASP A 337 -24.20 -9.41 -21.66
N LEU A 338 -23.68 -8.54 -20.78
CA LEU A 338 -24.31 -8.28 -19.49
C LEU A 338 -25.64 -7.53 -19.70
N PRO A 339 -26.77 -8.02 -19.14
CA PRO A 339 -28.03 -7.30 -19.15
C PRO A 339 -27.92 -5.94 -18.46
N GLU A 340 -28.46 -4.90 -19.10
CA GLU A 340 -28.38 -3.51 -18.63
C GLU A 340 -29.02 -3.32 -17.25
N ASP A 341 -30.14 -3.99 -16.96
CA ASP A 341 -30.82 -3.92 -15.67
C ASP A 341 -29.93 -4.38 -14.51
N LYS A 342 -29.01 -5.31 -14.75
CA LYS A 342 -28.04 -5.78 -13.75
C LYS A 342 -26.91 -4.79 -13.52
N ALA A 343 -26.40 -4.16 -14.58
CA ALA A 343 -25.41 -3.09 -14.45
C ALA A 343 -25.96 -1.90 -13.67
N LEU A 344 -27.20 -1.50 -13.99
CA LEU A 344 -27.88 -0.41 -13.29
C LEU A 344 -28.21 -0.77 -11.83
N HIS A 345 -28.55 -2.03 -11.56
CA HIS A 345 -28.75 -2.50 -10.18
C HIS A 345 -27.46 -2.42 -9.37
N ALA A 346 -26.34 -2.94 -9.90
CA ALA A 346 -25.05 -2.84 -9.23
C ALA A 346 -24.63 -1.38 -8.98
N ALA A 347 -24.87 -0.48 -9.94
CA ALA A 347 -24.57 0.94 -9.76
C ALA A 347 -25.37 1.59 -8.63
N ARG A 348 -26.64 1.18 -8.44
CA ARG A 348 -27.48 1.67 -7.32
C ARG A 348 -27.03 1.12 -5.99
N ILE A 349 -26.75 -0.19 -5.91
CA ILE A 349 -26.21 -0.81 -4.69
C ILE A 349 -24.88 -0.15 -4.29
N LEU A 350 -24.01 0.15 -5.24
CA LEU A 350 -22.78 0.89 -5.00
C LEU A 350 -23.04 2.30 -4.47
N ALA A 351 -24.02 3.02 -5.03
CA ALA A 351 -24.40 4.33 -4.54
C ALA A 351 -24.94 4.26 -3.11
N GLU A 352 -25.85 3.34 -2.82
CA GLU A 352 -26.45 3.11 -1.49
C GLU A 352 -25.44 2.65 -0.43
N TRP A 353 -24.34 2.01 -0.84
CA TRP A 353 -23.25 1.68 0.07
C TRP A 353 -22.34 2.88 0.40
N MET A 354 -22.19 3.82 -0.54
CA MET A 354 -21.34 5.00 -0.37
C MET A 354 -22.10 6.19 0.25
N ASP A 355 -23.40 6.27 -0.01
CA ASP A 355 -24.39 7.25 0.45
C ASP A 355 -25.62 6.46 0.94
N ASN A 356 -25.57 6.04 2.21
CA ASN A 356 -26.53 5.11 2.79
C ASN A 356 -27.80 5.79 3.31
N ASP A 357 -27.75 7.09 3.60
CA ASP A 357 -28.95 7.88 3.89
C ASP A 357 -29.63 8.44 2.62
N GLU A 358 -28.98 8.25 1.46
CA GLU A 358 -29.44 8.59 0.12
C GLU A 358 -29.76 10.08 -0.04
N ASP A 359 -28.95 10.94 0.57
CA ASP A 359 -29.10 12.40 0.51
C ASP A 359 -28.38 13.06 -0.68
N GLY A 360 -27.59 12.27 -1.43
CA GLY A 360 -26.80 12.70 -2.58
C GLY A 360 -25.34 13.01 -2.25
N GLU A 361 -24.92 12.88 -1.01
CA GLU A 361 -23.53 13.01 -0.59
C GLU A 361 -23.02 11.69 -0.01
N VAL A 362 -21.75 11.38 -0.26
CA VAL A 362 -21.13 10.20 0.37
C VAL A 362 -21.05 10.39 1.90
N ASP A 363 -21.46 9.37 2.65
CA ASP A 363 -21.56 9.41 4.12
C ASP A 363 -20.20 9.67 4.77
N ASP A 364 -19.18 8.96 4.29
CA ASP A 364 -17.80 9.10 4.74
C ASP A 364 -16.90 9.54 3.58
N ARG A 365 -16.67 10.85 3.52
CA ARG A 365 -15.78 11.47 2.52
C ARG A 365 -14.34 10.96 2.59
N LYS A 366 -13.87 10.49 3.75
CA LYS A 366 -12.52 9.91 3.88
C LYS A 366 -12.48 8.55 3.19
N VAL A 367 -13.45 7.68 3.49
CA VAL A 367 -13.62 6.36 2.85
C VAL A 367 -13.78 6.51 1.34
N ALA A 368 -14.65 7.41 0.87
CA ALA A 368 -14.84 7.66 -0.56
C ALA A 368 -13.53 8.15 -1.22
N ALA A 369 -12.80 9.04 -0.56
CA ALA A 369 -11.49 9.49 -1.06
C ALA A 369 -10.48 8.35 -1.16
N GLU A 370 -10.47 7.38 -0.23
CA GLU A 370 -9.63 6.16 -0.31
C GLU A 370 -9.98 5.27 -1.51
N LEU A 371 -11.27 5.09 -1.79
CA LEU A 371 -11.71 4.33 -2.95
C LEU A 371 -11.28 5.01 -4.26
N LEU A 372 -11.50 6.32 -4.38
CA LEU A 372 -11.14 7.07 -5.60
C LEU A 372 -9.62 7.13 -5.79
N ARG A 373 -8.89 7.25 -4.68
CA ARG A 373 -7.42 7.20 -4.64
C ARG A 373 -6.85 5.92 -5.20
N GLY A 374 -7.39 4.79 -4.78
CA GLY A 374 -6.97 3.48 -5.27
C GLY A 374 -7.55 3.14 -6.65
N GLY A 375 -8.23 4.08 -7.30
CA GLY A 375 -8.95 3.85 -8.55
C GLY A 375 -9.90 2.67 -8.43
N ALA A 376 -10.81 2.73 -7.46
CA ALA A 376 -11.75 1.65 -7.21
C ALA A 376 -12.64 1.37 -8.43
N PHE A 377 -12.80 0.09 -8.75
CA PHE A 377 -13.61 -0.35 -9.87
C PHE A 377 -14.31 -1.69 -9.63
N LEU A 378 -15.50 -1.81 -10.19
CA LEU A 378 -16.28 -3.05 -10.25
C LEU A 378 -16.28 -3.57 -11.70
N VAL A 379 -15.80 -4.79 -11.92
CA VAL A 379 -15.93 -5.47 -13.22
C VAL A 379 -17.13 -6.39 -13.22
N MET A 380 -18.01 -6.21 -14.20
CA MET A 380 -19.20 -7.03 -14.35
C MET A 380 -19.15 -7.91 -15.60
N PHE A 381 -19.20 -9.22 -15.40
CA PHE A 381 -19.31 -10.22 -16.46
C PHE A 381 -20.73 -10.75 -16.54
N ALA A 382 -21.19 -11.14 -17.73
CA ALA A 382 -22.46 -11.85 -17.87
C ALA A 382 -22.45 -13.18 -17.08
N THR A 383 -21.34 -13.94 -17.16
CA THR A 383 -21.17 -15.25 -16.52
C THR A 383 -19.77 -15.41 -15.92
N GLU A 384 -19.61 -16.29 -14.93
CA GLU A 384 -18.30 -16.64 -14.34
C GLU A 384 -17.32 -17.20 -15.40
N ARG A 385 -17.85 -17.94 -16.37
CA ARG A 385 -17.06 -18.52 -17.47
C ARG A 385 -16.39 -17.45 -18.33
N ASP A 386 -17.04 -16.29 -18.50
CA ASP A 386 -16.51 -15.18 -19.28
C ASP A 386 -15.38 -14.46 -18.54
N ALA A 387 -15.43 -14.42 -17.20
CA ALA A 387 -14.40 -13.86 -16.33
C ALA A 387 -13.08 -14.65 -16.41
N ARG A 388 -13.17 -15.99 -16.34
CA ARG A 388 -12.00 -16.90 -16.44
C ARG A 388 -11.23 -16.76 -17.75
N ARG A 389 -11.83 -16.16 -18.80
CA ARG A 389 -11.20 -15.92 -20.11
C ARG A 389 -10.71 -14.48 -20.23
N GLY A 390 -9.46 -14.22 -19.85
CA GLY A 390 -8.73 -13.00 -20.25
C GLY A 390 -8.80 -11.81 -19.29
N LEU A 391 -9.49 -11.91 -18.14
CA LEU A 391 -9.41 -10.89 -17.09
C LEU A 391 -7.96 -10.68 -16.61
N ARG A 392 -7.25 -11.77 -16.29
CA ARG A 392 -5.82 -11.75 -15.94
C ARG A 392 -4.93 -11.08 -17.00
N THR A 393 -5.31 -11.12 -18.27
CA THR A 393 -4.53 -10.52 -19.36
C THR A 393 -4.73 -9.01 -19.46
N VAL A 394 -5.85 -8.49 -18.92
CA VAL A 394 -6.15 -7.06 -18.91
C VAL A 394 -5.87 -6.39 -17.56
N MET A 395 -5.78 -7.15 -16.47
CA MET A 395 -5.53 -6.60 -15.13
C MET A 395 -4.27 -5.75 -15.05
N ASP A 396 -3.12 -6.25 -15.54
CA ASP A 396 -1.88 -5.45 -15.56
C ASP A 396 -2.05 -4.11 -16.29
N ARG A 397 -2.89 -4.07 -17.34
CA ARG A 397 -3.16 -2.83 -18.09
C ARG A 397 -4.06 -1.89 -17.29
N ILE A 398 -5.05 -2.43 -16.59
CA ILE A 398 -5.99 -1.70 -15.73
C ILE A 398 -5.23 -1.08 -14.55
N GLU A 399 -4.38 -1.87 -13.87
CA GLU A 399 -3.54 -1.44 -12.76
C GLU A 399 -2.56 -0.34 -13.16
N ARG A 400 -1.86 -0.50 -14.29
CA ARG A 400 -0.98 0.54 -14.86
C ARG A 400 -1.72 1.82 -15.25
N SER A 401 -3.04 1.77 -15.38
CA SER A 401 -3.87 2.93 -15.71
C SER A 401 -4.45 3.62 -14.47
N GLY A 402 -4.02 3.22 -13.26
CA GLY A 402 -4.42 3.86 -12.00
C GLY A 402 -5.56 3.17 -11.25
N PHE A 403 -6.00 1.98 -11.68
CA PHE A 403 -7.09 1.23 -11.06
C PHE A 403 -6.54 0.03 -10.27
N GLN A 404 -6.47 0.15 -8.94
CA GLN A 404 -5.76 -0.79 -8.06
C GLN A 404 -6.68 -1.50 -7.06
N ILE A 405 -7.89 -0.98 -6.83
CA ILE A 405 -8.89 -1.61 -5.98
C ILE A 405 -9.98 -2.19 -6.90
N GLY A 406 -9.90 -3.48 -7.18
CA GLY A 406 -10.80 -4.15 -8.12
C GLY A 406 -11.63 -5.23 -7.46
N GLN A 407 -12.90 -5.31 -7.84
CA GLN A 407 -13.79 -6.42 -7.47
C GLN A 407 -14.57 -6.90 -8.69
N ASP A 408 -14.83 -8.21 -8.79
CA ASP A 408 -15.71 -8.77 -9.82
C ASP A 408 -17.09 -9.14 -9.30
N LEU A 409 -18.08 -9.00 -10.18
CA LEU A 409 -19.47 -9.38 -9.94
C LEU A 409 -20.05 -10.03 -11.19
N TYR A 410 -20.76 -11.15 -11.03
CA TYR A 410 -21.36 -11.83 -12.18
C TYR A 410 -22.85 -11.52 -12.33
N GLY A 411 -23.29 -11.40 -13.58
CA GLY A 411 -24.69 -11.24 -13.91
C GLY A 411 -25.51 -12.41 -13.39
N GLU A 412 -25.01 -13.64 -13.48
CA GLU A 412 -25.70 -14.87 -13.03
C GLU A 412 -25.99 -14.96 -11.52
N GLU A 413 -25.47 -14.03 -10.72
CA GLU A 413 -25.66 -13.93 -9.27
C GLU A 413 -26.19 -12.56 -8.80
N THR A 414 -26.35 -11.62 -9.73
CA THR A 414 -27.02 -10.34 -9.48
C THR A 414 -28.53 -10.53 -9.60
N PHE A 415 -29.26 -10.38 -8.48
CA PHE A 415 -30.71 -10.63 -8.39
C PHE A 415 -31.49 -9.43 -7.83
N PRO A 416 -31.84 -8.44 -8.68
CA PRO A 416 -32.61 -7.25 -8.27
C PRO A 416 -34.02 -7.54 -7.69
N LYS A 417 -34.50 -8.78 -7.82
CA LYS A 417 -35.81 -9.25 -7.33
C LYS A 417 -35.69 -10.51 -6.46
N GLY A 418 -34.47 -10.84 -6.06
CA GLY A 418 -34.14 -11.93 -5.14
C GLY A 418 -34.09 -11.43 -3.69
N PRO A 419 -34.04 -12.34 -2.71
CA PRO A 419 -33.68 -11.96 -1.35
C PRO A 419 -32.27 -11.35 -1.28
N PRO A 420 -32.01 -10.44 -0.34
CA PRO A 420 -32.93 -10.00 0.73
C PRO A 420 -33.91 -8.90 0.31
N HIS A 421 -33.83 -8.35 -0.91
CA HIS A 421 -34.76 -7.32 -1.43
C HIS A 421 -36.23 -7.73 -1.37
N VAL A 422 -36.49 -9.04 -1.36
CA VAL A 422 -37.79 -9.63 -1.06
C VAL A 422 -37.68 -10.63 0.08
N ASN A 423 -38.60 -10.54 1.04
CA ASN A 423 -38.64 -11.43 2.21
C ASN A 423 -39.24 -12.81 1.87
N ARG A 424 -38.51 -13.64 1.13
CA ARG A 424 -38.87 -15.02 0.78
C ARG A 424 -37.61 -15.85 0.53
N ALA A 425 -37.75 -17.17 0.61
CA ALA A 425 -36.69 -18.09 0.20
C ALA A 425 -36.34 -17.89 -1.29
N GLY A 426 -35.05 -17.92 -1.61
CA GLY A 426 -34.52 -17.68 -2.94
C GLY A 426 -33.01 -17.55 -2.93
N ARG A 427 -32.44 -17.30 -4.11
CA ARG A 427 -31.00 -17.06 -4.27
C ARG A 427 -30.66 -15.64 -3.78
N PHE A 428 -29.66 -15.55 -2.92
CA PHE A 428 -29.10 -14.29 -2.44
C PHE A 428 -28.60 -13.43 -3.61
N ASP A 429 -28.89 -12.14 -3.58
CA ASP A 429 -28.30 -11.16 -4.49
C ASP A 429 -26.85 -10.84 -4.10
N ALA A 430 -25.90 -11.45 -4.81
CA ALA A 430 -24.47 -11.31 -4.52
C ALA A 430 -23.95 -9.88 -4.73
N SER A 431 -24.70 -8.99 -5.38
CA SER A 431 -24.28 -7.58 -5.51
C SER A 431 -24.14 -6.90 -4.14
N LEU A 432 -24.88 -7.31 -3.11
CA LEU A 432 -24.70 -6.80 -1.75
C LEU A 432 -23.34 -7.19 -1.15
N GLU A 433 -22.87 -8.40 -1.44
CA GLU A 433 -21.61 -8.95 -0.93
C GLU A 433 -20.41 -8.41 -1.71
N GLU A 434 -20.42 -8.57 -3.03
CA GLU A 434 -19.26 -8.20 -3.86
C GLU A 434 -19.03 -6.70 -3.84
N ILE A 435 -20.09 -5.89 -3.92
CA ILE A 435 -19.91 -4.43 -3.85
C ILE A 435 -19.49 -4.01 -2.44
N TRP A 436 -19.91 -4.73 -1.40
CA TRP A 436 -19.40 -4.52 -0.05
C TRP A 436 -17.90 -4.83 0.05
N HIS A 437 -17.44 -5.95 -0.51
CA HIS A 437 -16.01 -6.28 -0.62
C HIS A 437 -15.22 -5.17 -1.31
N LEU A 438 -15.80 -4.53 -2.35
CA LEU A 438 -15.20 -3.36 -2.99
C LEU A 438 -15.12 -2.15 -2.05
N VAL A 439 -16.26 -1.67 -1.54
CA VAL A 439 -16.30 -0.39 -0.79
C VAL A 439 -15.64 -0.47 0.58
N SER A 440 -15.64 -1.64 1.21
CA SER A 440 -15.02 -1.86 2.52
C SER A 440 -13.50 -1.60 2.50
N ASN A 441 -12.84 -1.71 1.34
CA ASN A 441 -11.45 -1.27 1.17
C ASN A 441 -11.24 0.22 1.53
N GLY A 442 -12.27 1.05 1.35
CA GLY A 442 -12.22 2.44 1.79
C GLY A 442 -12.12 2.57 3.30
N TRP A 443 -12.84 1.73 4.07
CA TRP A 443 -12.74 1.69 5.53
C TRP A 443 -11.42 1.08 6.01
N VAL A 444 -10.92 0.05 5.33
CA VAL A 444 -9.60 -0.56 5.59
C VAL A 444 -8.50 0.51 5.50
N ALA A 445 -8.52 1.31 4.44
CA ALA A 445 -7.53 2.37 4.23
C ALA A 445 -7.77 3.60 5.14
N ALA A 446 -9.03 3.99 5.36
CA ALA A 446 -9.36 5.18 6.14
C ALA A 446 -9.19 4.96 7.66
N TYR A 447 -9.49 3.76 8.16
CA TYR A 447 -9.51 3.44 9.58
C TYR A 447 -8.82 2.10 9.87
N PRO A 448 -7.52 1.98 9.56
CA PRO A 448 -6.79 0.72 9.63
C PRO A 448 -6.79 0.07 11.03
N ALA A 449 -6.66 0.87 12.10
CA ALA A 449 -6.72 0.36 13.46
C ALA A 449 -8.05 -0.34 13.79
N ALA A 450 -9.13 0.02 13.09
CA ALA A 450 -10.46 -0.55 13.27
C ALA A 450 -10.72 -1.71 12.29
N PHE A 451 -10.40 -1.54 11.00
CA PHE A 451 -10.87 -2.44 9.93
C PHE A 451 -9.78 -3.10 9.09
N ASP A 452 -8.49 -2.89 9.36
CA ASP A 452 -7.44 -3.57 8.60
C ASP A 452 -7.66 -5.10 8.59
N TYR A 453 -7.44 -5.73 7.44
CA TYR A 453 -7.55 -7.17 7.28
C TYR A 453 -6.32 -7.90 7.80
N ALA A 454 -5.18 -7.23 7.93
CA ALA A 454 -4.02 -7.79 8.59
C ALA A 454 -4.25 -7.95 10.11
N PRO A 455 -3.58 -8.91 10.77
CA PRO A 455 -3.79 -9.15 12.20
C PRO A 455 -3.47 -7.93 13.06
N GLY A 456 -4.44 -7.43 13.81
CA GLY A 456 -4.22 -6.36 14.80
C GLY A 456 -5.34 -5.34 14.90
N SER A 457 -6.18 -5.21 13.88
CA SER A 457 -7.36 -4.36 13.89
C SER A 457 -8.43 -4.84 14.87
N LEU A 458 -9.38 -3.96 15.21
CA LEU A 458 -10.56 -4.35 16.00
C LEU A 458 -11.40 -5.43 15.29
N LEU A 459 -11.54 -5.34 13.97
CA LEU A 459 -12.24 -6.31 13.13
C LEU A 459 -11.59 -7.70 13.24
N THR A 460 -10.28 -7.79 13.04
CA THR A 460 -9.55 -9.07 13.05
C THR A 460 -9.44 -9.67 14.44
N GLN A 461 -9.39 -8.84 15.48
CA GLN A 461 -9.52 -9.29 16.86
C GLN A 461 -10.90 -9.90 17.14
N ALA A 462 -11.98 -9.30 16.64
CA ALA A 462 -13.32 -9.86 16.75
C ALA A 462 -13.46 -11.16 15.94
N MET A 463 -12.91 -11.20 14.72
CA MET A 463 -12.85 -12.41 13.91
C MET A 463 -12.10 -13.56 14.60
N ASP A 464 -10.97 -13.27 15.25
CA ASP A 464 -10.22 -14.29 16.00
C ASP A 464 -11.06 -14.86 17.16
N LEU A 465 -11.90 -14.06 17.81
CA LEU A 465 -12.85 -14.55 18.82
C LEU A 465 -13.93 -15.43 18.17
N ALA A 466 -14.48 -15.00 17.03
CA ALA A 466 -15.54 -15.71 16.31
C ALA A 466 -15.13 -17.09 15.80
N ARG A 467 -13.83 -17.28 15.55
CA ARG A 467 -13.25 -18.55 15.10
C ARG A 467 -12.70 -19.39 16.26
N GLY A 468 -12.79 -18.92 17.50
CA GLY A 468 -12.19 -19.57 18.67
C GLY A 468 -10.64 -19.54 18.69
N GLY A 469 -10.02 -18.66 17.91
CA GLY A 469 -8.58 -18.50 17.82
C GLY A 469 -8.11 -17.81 16.55
N ARG A 470 -6.80 -17.53 16.49
CA ARG A 470 -6.14 -16.93 15.33
C ARG A 470 -5.64 -17.99 14.36
N PHE A 471 -6.25 -18.05 13.17
CA PHE A 471 -5.86 -18.97 12.10
C PHE A 471 -5.44 -18.20 10.85
N ARG A 472 -4.16 -18.28 10.48
CA ARG A 472 -3.60 -17.62 9.27
C ARG A 472 -4.09 -18.24 7.96
N SER A 473 -4.56 -19.48 8.01
CA SER A 473 -5.14 -20.24 6.91
C SER A 473 -6.30 -21.06 7.45
N ILE A 474 -7.20 -21.53 6.58
CA ILE A 474 -8.32 -22.39 6.97
C ILE A 474 -7.83 -23.60 7.79
N PRO A 475 -8.27 -23.76 9.05
CA PRO A 475 -7.89 -24.91 9.86
C PRO A 475 -8.59 -26.18 9.38
N ARG A 476 -8.08 -27.35 9.80
CA ARG A 476 -8.72 -28.63 9.49
C ARG A 476 -10.12 -28.74 10.11
N ALA A 477 -10.30 -28.14 11.28
CA ALA A 477 -11.56 -28.01 11.99
C ALA A 477 -11.45 -26.76 12.87
N TYR A 478 -12.54 -26.01 12.96
CA TYR A 478 -12.68 -24.94 13.95
C TYR A 478 -13.05 -25.52 15.32
N PRO A 479 -12.76 -24.81 16.43
CA PRO A 479 -13.26 -25.14 17.76
C PRO A 479 -14.79 -25.21 17.81
N GLU A 480 -15.36 -26.01 18.71
CA GLU A 480 -16.82 -26.19 18.83
C GLU A 480 -17.53 -24.90 19.28
N GLU A 481 -16.82 -24.02 19.97
CA GLU A 481 -17.29 -22.72 20.42
C GLU A 481 -17.25 -21.62 19.34
N ALA A 482 -16.72 -21.90 18.15
CA ALA A 482 -16.70 -20.94 17.05
C ALA A 482 -18.09 -20.78 16.43
N TRP A 483 -18.34 -19.62 15.82
CA TRP A 483 -19.57 -19.30 15.07
C TRP A 483 -19.28 -18.74 13.67
N TYR A 484 -17.99 -18.63 13.33
CA TYR A 484 -17.49 -18.31 12.01
C TYR A 484 -16.57 -19.44 11.53
N HIS A 485 -16.97 -20.09 10.45
CA HIS A 485 -16.43 -21.38 9.99
C HIS A 485 -16.06 -21.36 8.51
N TYR A 486 -15.57 -20.23 8.01
CA TYR A 486 -15.23 -20.09 6.59
C TYR A 486 -14.31 -21.22 6.11
N ASP A 487 -14.68 -21.86 5.00
CA ASP A 487 -14.11 -23.15 4.60
C ASP A 487 -13.33 -23.12 3.27
N ASP A 488 -13.28 -21.98 2.57
CA ASP A 488 -12.55 -21.84 1.31
C ASP A 488 -11.05 -21.92 1.54
N ARG A 489 -10.47 -23.09 1.26
CA ARG A 489 -9.04 -23.40 1.44
C ARG A 489 -8.07 -22.54 0.65
N THR A 490 -8.56 -21.75 -0.31
CA THR A 490 -7.73 -20.80 -1.06
C THR A 490 -7.57 -19.45 -0.35
N CYS A 491 -8.38 -19.23 0.68
CA CYS A 491 -8.41 -18.02 1.48
C CYS A 491 -7.32 -17.99 2.55
N ASP A 492 -6.64 -16.86 2.67
CA ASP A 492 -5.71 -16.54 3.76
C ASP A 492 -6.40 -15.72 4.85
N TYR A 493 -5.62 -15.20 5.80
CA TYR A 493 -6.14 -14.42 6.93
C TYR A 493 -6.94 -13.18 6.51
N GLU A 494 -6.42 -12.45 5.52
CA GLU A 494 -6.98 -11.17 5.11
C GLU A 494 -8.28 -11.38 4.33
N CYS A 495 -8.28 -12.39 3.47
CA CYS A 495 -9.49 -12.87 2.82
C CYS A 495 -10.57 -13.27 3.84
N MET A 496 -10.22 -14.02 4.90
CA MET A 496 -11.18 -14.37 5.96
C MET A 496 -11.70 -13.13 6.70
N ALA A 497 -10.87 -12.09 6.86
CA ALA A 497 -11.27 -10.85 7.51
C ALA A 497 -12.26 -10.05 6.65
N ALA A 498 -12.06 -9.98 5.33
CA ALA A 498 -13.00 -9.37 4.40
C ALA A 498 -14.37 -10.07 4.44
N GLU A 499 -14.36 -11.41 4.42
CA GLU A 499 -15.56 -12.23 4.51
C GLU A 499 -16.28 -12.07 5.84
N TYR A 500 -15.54 -12.05 6.95
CA TYR A 500 -16.11 -11.76 8.25
C TYR A 500 -16.74 -10.36 8.31
N PHE A 501 -16.14 -9.35 7.66
CA PHE A 501 -16.71 -8.01 7.61
C PHE A 501 -18.04 -8.00 6.84
N TYR A 502 -18.10 -8.70 5.71
CA TYR A 502 -19.33 -8.94 4.95
C TYR A 502 -20.40 -9.63 5.82
N TRP A 503 -20.08 -10.79 6.40
CA TRP A 503 -21.03 -11.59 7.17
C TRP A 503 -21.64 -10.79 8.32
N THR A 504 -20.78 -10.06 9.04
CA THR A 504 -21.19 -9.31 10.22
C THR A 504 -22.01 -8.08 9.86
N LEU A 505 -21.60 -7.26 8.89
CA LEU A 505 -22.37 -6.08 8.50
C LEU A 505 -23.72 -6.47 7.88
N THR A 506 -23.74 -7.42 6.96
CA THR A 506 -25.01 -7.81 6.32
C THR A 506 -25.96 -8.50 7.30
N SER A 507 -25.45 -9.20 8.33
CA SER A 507 -26.28 -9.70 9.42
C SER A 507 -26.84 -8.58 10.29
N LEU A 508 -26.02 -7.58 10.64
CA LEU A 508 -26.45 -6.40 11.40
C LEU A 508 -27.57 -5.63 10.68
N LEU A 509 -27.50 -5.54 9.36
CA LEU A 509 -28.48 -4.85 8.52
C LEU A 509 -29.68 -5.74 8.14
N GLY A 510 -29.72 -6.99 8.60
CA GLY A 510 -30.82 -7.93 8.33
C GLY A 510 -30.79 -8.57 6.94
N GLY A 511 -29.73 -8.36 6.15
CA GLY A 511 -29.56 -8.95 4.81
C GLY A 511 -29.44 -10.47 4.81
N GLN A 512 -29.02 -11.06 5.93
CA GLN A 512 -28.98 -12.52 6.11
C GLN A 512 -30.27 -13.08 6.75
N SER A 513 -31.25 -12.23 7.09
CA SER A 513 -32.44 -12.57 7.86
C SER A 513 -33.69 -12.76 6.99
N TYR A 514 -33.66 -13.72 6.06
CA TYR A 514 -34.83 -14.12 5.26
C TYR A 514 -35.09 -15.64 5.28
N PRO A 515 -36.32 -16.10 4.97
CA PRO A 515 -36.68 -17.52 5.05
C PRO A 515 -35.70 -18.43 4.30
N GLY A 516 -35.15 -19.42 4.99
CA GLY A 516 -34.22 -20.42 4.42
C GLY A 516 -32.75 -20.03 4.47
N ARG A 517 -32.41 -18.74 4.67
CA ARG A 517 -31.01 -18.27 4.65
C ARG A 517 -30.17 -18.85 5.78
N ALA A 518 -30.70 -18.83 7.00
CA ALA A 518 -30.01 -19.36 8.17
C ALA A 518 -29.56 -20.82 7.99
N GLN A 519 -30.35 -21.65 7.30
CA GLN A 519 -29.98 -23.04 7.01
C GLN A 519 -28.98 -23.15 5.86
N GLU A 520 -29.04 -22.24 4.88
CA GLU A 520 -28.14 -22.22 3.72
C GLU A 520 -26.70 -21.91 4.13
N ILE A 521 -26.51 -21.00 5.10
CA ILE A 521 -25.18 -20.52 5.52
C ILE A 521 -24.67 -21.15 6.81
N ALA A 522 -25.43 -22.06 7.44
CA ALA A 522 -25.13 -22.59 8.77
C ALA A 522 -23.75 -23.26 8.89
N GLU A 523 -23.21 -23.79 7.78
CA GLU A 523 -21.89 -24.42 7.76
C GLU A 523 -20.74 -23.40 7.89
N GLU A 524 -20.98 -22.13 7.55
CA GLU A 524 -19.97 -21.06 7.57
C GLU A 524 -20.26 -19.96 8.60
N TRP A 525 -21.53 -19.67 8.89
CA TRP A 525 -21.94 -18.51 9.70
C TRP A 525 -23.20 -18.78 10.53
N GLU A 526 -23.12 -18.58 11.84
CA GLU A 526 -24.23 -18.89 12.77
C GLU A 526 -25.04 -17.67 13.24
N CYS A 527 -24.70 -16.45 12.80
CA CYS A 527 -25.32 -15.21 13.28
C CYS A 527 -26.12 -14.45 12.20
N PRO A 528 -27.12 -15.03 11.51
CA PRO A 528 -27.79 -14.42 10.36
C PRO A 528 -28.73 -13.24 10.66
N THR A 529 -28.98 -12.89 11.93
CA THR A 529 -29.90 -11.79 12.29
C THR A 529 -29.20 -10.75 13.17
N PRO A 530 -29.69 -9.50 13.20
CA PRO A 530 -29.12 -8.46 14.04
C PRO A 530 -29.04 -8.88 15.51
N GLU A 531 -30.09 -9.53 16.03
CA GLU A 531 -30.18 -9.97 17.43
C GLU A 531 -29.27 -11.17 17.75
N LEU A 532 -28.97 -12.00 16.74
CA LEU A 532 -28.00 -13.08 16.88
C LEU A 532 -26.58 -12.52 16.90
N LEU A 533 -26.26 -11.62 15.98
CA LEU A 533 -24.97 -10.95 15.91
C LEU A 533 -24.65 -10.19 17.21
N GLU A 534 -25.59 -9.35 17.70
CA GLU A 534 -25.39 -8.59 18.93
C GLU A 534 -25.09 -9.49 20.14
N ARG A 535 -25.77 -10.65 20.21
CA ARG A 535 -25.66 -11.58 21.33
C ARG A 535 -24.43 -12.46 21.26
N MET A 536 -24.11 -13.00 20.08
CA MET A 536 -23.02 -13.97 19.90
C MET A 536 -21.69 -13.29 19.64
N ASP A 537 -21.68 -12.17 18.92
CA ASP A 537 -20.49 -11.43 18.57
C ASP A 537 -20.56 -9.96 19.05
N PRO A 538 -20.60 -9.72 20.36
CA PRO A 538 -20.68 -8.37 20.90
C PRO A 538 -19.43 -7.54 20.61
N ALA A 539 -18.31 -8.17 20.23
CA ALA A 539 -17.08 -7.47 19.86
C ALA A 539 -17.25 -6.74 18.52
N VAL A 540 -17.65 -7.46 17.47
CA VAL A 540 -17.89 -6.83 16.17
C VAL A 540 -19.15 -5.97 16.18
N HIS A 541 -20.20 -6.36 16.91
CA HIS A 541 -21.40 -5.52 17.02
C HIS A 541 -21.07 -4.12 17.55
N ARG A 542 -20.24 -4.01 18.60
CA ARG A 542 -19.79 -2.69 19.11
C ARG A 542 -18.98 -1.92 18.07
N LEU A 543 -18.11 -2.59 17.33
CA LEU A 543 -17.32 -1.97 16.26
C LEU A 543 -18.23 -1.42 15.15
N LEU A 544 -19.17 -2.22 14.66
CA LEU A 544 -20.07 -1.86 13.57
C LEU A 544 -21.10 -0.79 13.98
N THR A 545 -21.45 -0.71 15.27
CA THR A 545 -22.38 0.29 15.80
C THR A 545 -21.71 1.57 16.29
N ASP A 546 -20.38 1.67 16.21
CA ASP A 546 -19.66 2.90 16.52
C ASP A 546 -19.98 3.97 15.47
N GLN A 547 -20.44 5.14 15.94
CA GLN A 547 -20.81 6.26 15.09
C GLN A 547 -19.59 6.98 14.49
N ASN A 548 -18.39 6.75 15.01
CA ASN A 548 -17.16 7.38 14.52
C ASN A 548 -16.73 6.89 13.13
N PHE A 549 -17.28 5.76 12.66
CA PHE A 549 -16.89 5.16 11.39
C PHE A 549 -17.93 5.30 10.28
N ALA A 550 -19.07 5.97 10.53
CA ALA A 550 -20.11 6.20 9.55
C ALA A 550 -20.48 4.95 8.70
N LEU A 551 -20.46 3.77 9.33
CA LEU A 551 -20.81 2.52 8.64
C LEU A 551 -22.30 2.51 8.28
N PRO A 552 -22.67 1.83 7.17
CA PRO A 552 -24.05 1.70 6.75
C PRO A 552 -25.00 1.26 7.88
N ARG A 553 -26.21 1.84 7.88
CA ARG A 553 -27.29 1.58 8.83
C ARG A 553 -28.54 0.99 8.18
N VAL A 554 -28.62 1.08 6.86
CA VAL A 554 -29.70 0.55 6.03
C VAL A 554 -29.07 -0.42 5.03
N LEU A 555 -29.68 -1.58 4.84
CA LEU A 555 -29.27 -2.49 3.78
C LEU A 555 -29.70 -1.90 2.43
N PRO A 556 -28.81 -1.81 1.42
CA PRO A 556 -29.21 -1.39 0.07
C PRO A 556 -30.36 -2.23 -0.49
N ASP A 557 -31.34 -1.55 -1.09
CA ASP A 557 -32.54 -2.14 -1.69
C ASP A 557 -32.54 -2.11 -3.22
N GLY A 558 -31.52 -1.48 -3.83
CA GLY A 558 -31.38 -1.31 -5.27
C GLY A 558 -32.18 -0.12 -5.83
N VAL A 559 -32.65 0.79 -4.97
CA VAL A 559 -33.45 1.97 -5.31
C VAL A 559 -32.85 3.22 -4.67
N TYR A 560 -31.75 3.69 -5.23
CA TYR A 560 -31.09 4.92 -4.81
C TYR A 560 -31.94 6.20 -5.05
N ARG A 561 -32.16 7.00 -4.00
CA ARG A 561 -33.01 8.21 -4.00
C ARG A 561 -32.22 9.52 -4.02
N GLY A 562 -30.93 9.49 -3.69
CA GLY A 562 -30.05 10.66 -3.59
C GLY A 562 -29.60 11.29 -4.91
N MET A 563 -30.34 11.11 -6.01
CA MET A 563 -29.90 11.64 -7.30
C MET A 563 -29.86 13.19 -7.30
N GLY A 564 -28.78 13.73 -7.85
CA GLY A 564 -28.60 15.18 -8.00
C GLY A 564 -29.69 15.84 -8.86
N PRO A 565 -29.87 17.17 -8.77
CA PRO A 565 -30.81 17.89 -9.63
C PRO A 565 -30.48 17.65 -11.11
N ARG A 566 -31.50 17.28 -11.89
CA ARG A 566 -31.39 17.04 -13.34
C ARG A 566 -31.28 18.32 -14.16
#